data_AF-A0A0U3EAN3-F1
#
_entry.id   AF-A0A0U3EAN3-F1
#
_cell.length_a   1.000
_cell.length_b   1.000
_cell.length_c   1.000
_cell.angle_alpha   90.00
_cell.angle_beta   90.00
_cell.angle_gamma   90.00
#
_symmetry.space_group_name_H-M   'P 1'
#
loop_
_entity.id
_entity.type
_entity.pdbx_description
1 polymer ?
#
loop_
_entity_poly.entity_id
_entity_poly.type
_entity_poly.pdbx_seq_one_letter_code
_entity_poly.pdbx_strand_id
1 'polypeptide(L)'
;MRNSEEVERVVNETIEVIKERDVPLQSLTLAALLASLQQLGILTQGTVATLAKYFSLRIIAYMIYHKIVDMNKSVEENLMSAFKQYGFKDSEISINSKNGEVEIDIVTAKCKLCPKGVGGAELEGNACPVPYLVSYALTAMEGKTWKPELIKNGSSAKLTVVSKTGGICRMKIKRTE
;
A
#
# COMPACT_ATOMS: atom_id res chain seq x y z
N MET A 1 13.81 25.46 10.04
CA MET A 1 12.41 25.80 9.73
C MET A 1 12.31 26.00 8.24
N ARG A 2 11.31 25.40 7.58
CA ARG A 2 11.02 25.71 6.17
C ARG A 2 10.63 27.19 6.06
N ASN A 3 11.08 27.87 5.02
CA ASN A 3 10.63 29.24 4.76
C ASN A 3 9.19 29.21 4.22
N SER A 4 8.49 30.35 4.24
CA SER A 4 7.09 30.43 3.81
C SER A 4 6.87 29.97 2.37
N GLU A 5 7.82 30.27 1.48
CA GLU A 5 7.80 29.88 0.06
C GLU A 5 7.85 28.35 -0.12
N GLU A 6 8.69 27.65 0.65
CA GLU A 6 8.78 26.19 0.60
C GLU A 6 7.50 25.53 1.13
N VAL A 7 6.89 26.10 2.18
CA VAL A 7 5.61 25.61 2.72
C VAL A 7 4.50 25.77 1.67
N GLU A 8 4.39 26.94 1.06
CA GLU A 8 3.39 27.23 0.02
C GLU A 8 3.58 26.30 -1.19
N ARG A 9 4.82 26.10 -1.65
CA ARG A 9 5.13 25.16 -2.73
C ARG A 9 4.64 23.76 -2.43
N VAL A 10 4.97 23.22 -1.24
CA VAL A 10 4.56 21.86 -0.84
C VAL A 10 3.04 21.73 -0.77
N VAL A 11 2.34 22.75 -0.26
CA VAL A 11 0.87 22.77 -0.22
C VAL A 11 0.29 22.72 -1.64
N ASN A 12 0.79 23.56 -2.55
CA ASN A 12 0.29 23.61 -3.94
C ASN A 12 0.57 22.31 -4.70
N GLU A 13 1.78 21.75 -4.59
CA GLU A 13 2.11 20.44 -5.16
C GLU A 13 1.19 19.33 -4.62
N THR A 14 0.90 19.34 -3.32
CA THR A 14 0.00 18.37 -2.68
C THR A 14 -1.44 18.50 -3.18
N ILE A 15 -1.93 19.73 -3.39
CA ILE A 15 -3.27 19.99 -3.92
C ILE A 15 -3.43 19.36 -5.32
N GLU A 16 -2.43 19.53 -6.21
CA GLU A 16 -2.49 18.94 -7.54
C GLU A 16 -2.50 17.41 -7.48
N VAL A 17 -1.66 16.81 -6.63
CA VAL A 17 -1.66 15.35 -6.41
C VAL A 17 -3.02 14.84 -5.91
N ILE A 18 -3.66 15.56 -4.98
CA ILE A 18 -4.99 15.21 -4.47
C ILE A 18 -6.01 15.21 -5.60
N LYS A 19 -6.00 16.24 -6.46
CA LYS A 19 -6.93 16.37 -7.60
C LYS A 19 -6.72 15.27 -8.63
N GLU A 20 -5.47 15.03 -9.05
CA GLU A 20 -5.15 14.07 -10.11
C GLU A 20 -5.46 12.61 -9.73
N ARG A 21 -5.30 12.29 -8.45
CA ARG A 21 -5.40 10.93 -7.92
C ARG A 21 -6.66 10.68 -7.09
N ASP A 22 -7.45 11.72 -6.82
CA ASP A 22 -8.67 11.65 -6.01
C ASP A 22 -8.37 11.04 -4.63
N VAL A 23 -7.38 11.61 -3.92
CA VAL A 23 -6.82 11.02 -2.68
C VAL A 23 -7.68 11.39 -1.46
N PRO A 24 -8.28 10.41 -0.75
CA PRO A 24 -8.97 10.67 0.51
C PRO A 24 -8.00 11.06 1.63
N LEU A 25 -8.52 11.78 2.62
CA LEU A 25 -7.73 12.24 3.77
C LEU A 25 -6.95 11.10 4.45
N GLN A 26 -7.59 9.95 4.75
CA GLN A 26 -6.89 8.84 5.40
C GLN A 26 -5.70 8.30 4.58
N SER A 27 -5.85 8.23 3.26
CA SER A 27 -4.80 7.74 2.35
C SER A 27 -3.64 8.73 2.28
N LEU A 28 -3.96 10.03 2.22
CA LEU A 28 -2.98 11.12 2.28
C LEU A 28 -2.22 11.10 3.61
N THR A 29 -2.91 10.98 4.74
CA THR A 29 -2.31 10.93 6.07
C THR A 29 -1.30 9.78 6.19
N LEU A 30 -1.68 8.58 5.75
CA LEU A 30 -0.76 7.43 5.78
C LEU A 30 0.45 7.65 4.86
N ALA A 31 0.23 8.10 3.63
CA ALA A 31 1.30 8.31 2.67
C ALA A 31 2.29 9.40 3.14
N ALA A 32 1.79 10.51 3.67
CA ALA A 32 2.59 11.62 4.20
C ALA A 32 3.36 11.21 5.48
N LEU A 33 2.73 10.42 6.37
CA LEU A 33 3.42 9.87 7.54
C LEU A 33 4.60 8.98 7.11
N LEU A 34 4.38 8.06 6.18
CA LEU A 34 5.44 7.19 5.68
C LEU A 34 6.55 8.01 5.00
N ALA A 35 6.19 9.02 4.19
CA ALA A 35 7.17 9.91 3.58
C ALA A 35 8.00 10.68 4.62
N SER A 36 7.37 11.13 5.71
CA SER A 36 8.08 11.79 6.81
C SER A 36 9.07 10.83 7.50
N LEU A 37 8.71 9.55 7.67
CA LEU A 37 9.65 8.54 8.18
C LEU A 37 10.83 8.30 7.24
N GLN A 38 10.66 8.49 5.93
CA GLN A 38 11.76 8.40 4.96
C GLN A 38 12.73 9.56 5.13
N GLN A 39 12.23 10.78 5.34
CA GLN A 39 13.07 11.96 5.60
C GLN A 39 13.92 11.80 6.86
N LEU A 40 13.48 10.98 7.81
CA LEU A 40 14.23 10.62 9.01
C LEU A 40 15.21 9.45 8.81
N GLY A 41 15.27 8.85 7.61
CA GLY A 41 16.09 7.67 7.32
C GLY A 41 15.56 6.36 7.93
N ILE A 42 14.32 6.36 8.43
CA ILE A 42 13.74 5.23 9.19
C ILE A 42 12.89 4.33 8.27
N LEU A 43 12.36 4.88 7.17
CA LEU A 43 11.48 4.12 6.27
C LEU A 43 12.27 3.09 5.43
N THR A 44 12.40 1.90 5.99
CA THR A 44 12.91 0.70 5.30
C THR A 44 11.78 -0.30 5.03
N GLN A 45 12.04 -1.29 4.18
CA GLN A 45 11.10 -2.40 3.97
C GLN A 45 10.78 -3.15 5.29
N GLY A 46 11.76 -3.30 6.19
CA GLY A 46 11.56 -3.91 7.51
C GLY A 46 10.71 -3.05 8.45
N THR A 47 10.91 -1.72 8.42
CA THR A 47 10.08 -0.77 9.17
C THR A 47 8.64 -0.82 8.67
N VAL A 48 8.41 -0.79 7.35
CA VAL A 48 7.08 -0.90 6.75
C VAL A 48 6.40 -2.21 7.14
N ALA A 49 7.12 -3.34 7.07
CA ALA A 49 6.59 -4.64 7.49
C ALA A 49 6.19 -4.64 8.97
N THR A 50 7.00 -4.03 9.84
CA THR A 50 6.72 -3.91 11.27
C THR A 50 5.49 -3.05 11.53
N LEU A 51 5.40 -1.87 10.90
CA LEU A 51 4.24 -0.99 11.02
C LEU A 51 2.97 -1.70 10.52
N ALA A 52 3.04 -2.36 9.36
CA ALA A 52 1.92 -3.09 8.80
C ALA A 52 1.42 -4.21 9.72
N LYS A 53 2.32 -4.93 10.41
CA LYS A 53 1.94 -5.95 11.40
C LYS A 53 0.98 -5.42 12.46
N TYR A 54 1.24 -4.21 12.95
CA TYR A 54 0.44 -3.62 14.03
C TYR A 54 -0.79 -2.86 13.53
N PHE A 55 -0.67 -2.15 12.41
CA PHE A 55 -1.79 -1.38 11.86
C PHE A 55 -2.85 -2.28 11.21
N SER A 56 -2.44 -3.26 10.41
CA SER A 56 -3.37 -4.05 9.60
C SER A 56 -4.37 -4.84 10.44
N LEU A 57 -3.94 -5.37 11.59
CA LEU A 57 -4.82 -6.12 12.50
C LEU A 57 -5.94 -5.24 13.09
N ARG A 58 -5.65 -3.97 13.38
CA ARG A 58 -6.65 -3.03 13.88
C ARG A 58 -7.57 -2.55 12.76
N ILE A 59 -7.00 -2.29 11.59
CA ILE A 59 -7.75 -1.87 10.40
C ILE A 59 -8.71 -2.97 9.96
N ILE A 60 -8.26 -4.22 9.90
CA ILE A 60 -9.12 -5.34 9.49
C ILE A 60 -10.20 -5.62 10.54
N ALA A 61 -9.89 -5.51 11.83
CA ALA A 61 -10.90 -5.62 12.89
C ALA A 61 -11.98 -4.53 12.75
N TYR A 62 -11.59 -3.29 12.47
CA TYR A 62 -12.53 -2.21 12.15
C TYR A 62 -13.40 -2.56 10.93
N MET A 63 -12.77 -3.05 9.85
CA MET A 63 -13.48 -3.40 8.61
C MET A 63 -14.47 -4.55 8.82
N ILE A 64 -14.13 -5.56 9.64
CA ILE A 64 -15.02 -6.67 10.00
C ILE A 64 -16.18 -6.15 10.84
N TYR A 65 -15.91 -5.34 11.86
CA TYR A 65 -16.94 -4.77 12.74
C TYR A 65 -17.97 -3.95 11.96
N HIS A 66 -17.52 -3.16 10.98
CA HIS A 66 -18.37 -2.36 10.12
C HIS A 66 -18.92 -3.11 8.89
N LYS A 67 -18.72 -4.44 8.80
CA LYS A 67 -19.17 -5.29 7.68
C LYS A 67 -18.67 -4.85 6.30
N ILE A 68 -17.52 -4.16 6.26
CA ILE A 68 -16.79 -3.84 5.02
C ILE A 68 -16.12 -5.09 4.48
N VAL A 69 -15.56 -5.90 5.39
CA VAL A 69 -15.00 -7.22 5.12
C VAL A 69 -15.93 -8.26 5.74
N ASP A 70 -16.20 -9.32 4.98
CA ASP A 70 -17.03 -10.45 5.38
C ASP A 70 -16.24 -11.74 5.16
N MET A 71 -15.94 -12.47 6.25
CA MET A 71 -15.13 -13.69 6.19
C MET A 71 -15.77 -14.82 5.38
N ASN A 72 -17.04 -14.70 4.99
CA ASN A 72 -17.73 -15.65 4.12
C ASN A 72 -17.57 -15.32 2.61
N LYS A 73 -17.03 -14.14 2.27
CA LYS A 73 -16.77 -13.71 0.89
C LYS A 73 -15.39 -14.14 0.40
N SER A 74 -15.17 -14.06 -0.91
CA SER A 74 -13.86 -14.38 -1.47
C SER A 74 -12.78 -13.39 -1.01
N VAL A 75 -11.52 -13.82 -1.10
CA VAL A 75 -10.36 -12.97 -0.83
C VAL A 75 -10.41 -11.70 -1.71
N GLU A 76 -10.71 -11.86 -2.99
CA GLU A 76 -10.78 -10.74 -3.94
C GLU A 76 -11.87 -9.74 -3.56
N GLU A 77 -13.06 -10.21 -3.20
CA GLU A 77 -14.18 -9.35 -2.79
C GLU A 77 -13.84 -8.56 -1.52
N ASN A 78 -13.23 -9.22 -0.53
CA ASN A 78 -12.83 -8.60 0.72
C ASN A 78 -11.73 -7.57 0.50
N LEU A 79 -10.70 -7.90 -0.27
CA LEU A 79 -9.63 -6.97 -0.58
C LEU A 79 -10.13 -5.78 -1.39
N MET A 80 -10.97 -6.01 -2.41
CA MET A 80 -11.57 -4.92 -3.19
C MET A 80 -12.40 -3.99 -2.30
N SER A 81 -13.20 -4.55 -1.39
CA SER A 81 -13.99 -3.77 -0.42
C SER A 81 -13.10 -2.96 0.52
N ALA A 82 -11.98 -3.53 0.97
CA ALA A 82 -10.99 -2.85 1.78
C ALA A 82 -10.28 -1.72 1.00
N PHE A 83 -9.88 -1.94 -0.25
CA PHE A 83 -9.24 -0.93 -1.10
C PHE A 83 -10.19 0.24 -1.41
N LYS A 84 -11.50 0.00 -1.55
CA LYS A 84 -12.50 1.07 -1.70
C LYS A 84 -12.51 2.03 -0.51
N GLN A 85 -12.20 1.58 0.70
CA GLN A 85 -12.06 2.47 1.88
C GLN A 85 -10.87 3.42 1.78
N TYR A 86 -9.86 3.08 0.98
CA TYR A 86 -8.75 3.95 0.66
C TYR A 86 -8.99 4.80 -0.59
N GLY A 87 -10.20 4.74 -1.16
CA GLY A 87 -10.65 5.52 -2.30
C GLY A 87 -10.42 4.87 -3.67
N PHE A 88 -9.90 3.64 -3.73
CA PHE A 88 -9.64 2.98 -5.02
C PHE A 88 -10.93 2.68 -5.79
N LYS A 89 -10.88 2.89 -7.11
CA LYS A 89 -11.94 2.52 -8.06
C LYS A 89 -11.62 1.18 -8.70
N ASP A 90 -12.64 0.46 -9.18
CA ASP A 90 -12.48 -0.88 -9.76
C ASP A 90 -11.54 -0.89 -10.98
N SER A 91 -11.47 0.21 -11.73
CA SER A 91 -10.55 0.36 -12.87
C SER A 91 -9.09 0.63 -12.50
N GLU A 92 -8.80 0.89 -11.22
CA GLU A 92 -7.46 1.28 -10.74
C GLU A 92 -6.70 0.12 -10.11
N ILE A 93 -7.40 -0.97 -9.79
CA ILE A 93 -6.86 -2.14 -9.11
C ILE A 93 -7.44 -3.43 -9.69
N SER A 94 -6.57 -4.41 -9.92
CA SER A 94 -6.97 -5.79 -10.25
C SER A 94 -6.43 -6.72 -9.17
N ILE A 95 -7.27 -7.67 -8.74
CA ILE A 95 -6.95 -8.64 -7.69
C ILE A 95 -7.30 -10.02 -8.24
N ASN A 96 -6.34 -10.94 -8.17
CA ASN A 96 -6.52 -12.32 -8.60
C ASN A 96 -5.98 -13.25 -7.51
N SER A 97 -6.84 -14.09 -6.93
CA SER A 97 -6.41 -15.13 -6.00
C SER A 97 -6.55 -16.52 -6.61
N LYS A 98 -5.47 -17.31 -6.54
CA LYS A 98 -5.48 -18.69 -6.98
C LYS A 98 -4.46 -19.50 -6.19
N ASN A 99 -4.84 -20.70 -5.76
CA ASN A 99 -3.93 -21.69 -5.16
C ASN A 99 -3.10 -21.18 -3.97
N GLY A 100 -3.66 -20.31 -3.12
CA GLY A 100 -2.91 -19.73 -2.00
C GLY A 100 -1.92 -18.63 -2.41
N GLU A 101 -2.07 -18.09 -3.61
CA GLU A 101 -1.39 -16.89 -4.07
C GLU A 101 -2.43 -15.79 -4.33
N VAL A 102 -2.03 -14.54 -4.08
CA VAL A 102 -2.80 -13.33 -4.40
C VAL A 102 -1.88 -12.41 -5.18
N GLU A 103 -2.27 -12.09 -6.42
CA GLU A 103 -1.66 -11.06 -7.24
C GLU A 103 -2.51 -9.79 -7.20
N ILE A 104 -1.86 -8.65 -6.96
CA ILE A 104 -2.51 -7.33 -6.95
C ILE A 104 -1.75 -6.43 -7.91
N ASP A 105 -2.50 -5.86 -8.85
CA ASP A 105 -2.02 -4.86 -9.79
C ASP A 105 -2.67 -3.53 -9.48
N ILE A 106 -1.87 -2.49 -9.27
CA ILE A 106 -2.34 -1.12 -9.05
C ILE A 106 -1.81 -0.23 -10.16
N VAL A 107 -2.69 0.56 -10.78
CA VAL A 107 -2.29 1.61 -11.72
C VAL A 107 -1.44 2.65 -10.97
N THR A 108 -0.17 2.79 -11.33
CA THR A 108 0.83 3.58 -10.58
C THR A 108 0.36 5.02 -10.37
N ALA A 109 -0.16 5.63 -11.43
CA ALA A 109 -0.64 7.01 -11.42
C ALA A 109 -1.87 7.21 -10.52
N LYS A 110 -2.59 6.14 -10.17
CA LYS A 110 -3.81 6.16 -9.36
C LYS A 110 -3.61 5.60 -7.94
N CYS A 111 -2.40 5.16 -7.60
CA CYS A 111 -2.12 4.67 -6.26
C CYS A 111 -2.26 5.80 -5.22
N LYS A 112 -3.14 5.58 -4.25
CA LYS A 112 -3.50 6.52 -3.18
C LYS A 112 -2.65 6.37 -1.91
N LEU A 113 -1.91 5.27 -1.80
CA LEU A 113 -1.11 4.91 -0.62
C LEU A 113 0.40 5.00 -0.88
N CYS A 114 0.81 5.56 -2.02
CA CYS A 114 2.20 5.61 -2.41
C CYS A 114 2.95 6.69 -1.62
N PRO A 115 3.91 6.35 -0.75
CA PRO A 115 4.65 7.37 0.00
C PRO A 115 5.42 8.32 -0.92
N LYS A 116 5.89 7.82 -2.07
CA LYS A 116 6.53 8.64 -3.11
C LYS A 116 5.53 9.49 -3.89
N GLY A 117 4.50 8.86 -4.45
CA GLY A 117 3.57 9.51 -5.39
C GLY A 117 2.50 10.38 -4.73
N VAL A 118 2.25 10.19 -3.43
CA VAL A 118 1.26 10.94 -2.65
C VAL A 118 1.93 11.70 -1.50
N GLY A 119 2.82 11.04 -0.76
CA GLY A 119 3.51 11.65 0.39
C GLY A 119 4.74 12.48 0.06
N GLY A 120 5.20 12.50 -1.20
CA GLY A 120 6.38 13.25 -1.63
C GLY A 120 7.72 12.67 -1.16
N ALA A 121 7.77 11.38 -0.81
CA ALA A 121 9.01 10.73 -0.37
C ALA A 121 10.04 10.59 -1.51
N GLU A 122 11.29 10.94 -1.25
CA GLU A 122 12.42 10.64 -2.13
C GLU A 122 12.94 9.23 -1.88
N LEU A 123 12.16 8.23 -2.31
CA LEU A 123 12.50 6.83 -2.10
C LEU A 123 13.46 6.29 -3.16
N GLU A 124 14.65 5.86 -2.72
CA GLU A 124 15.56 4.99 -3.48
C GLU A 124 15.07 3.52 -3.54
N GLY A 125 14.09 3.15 -2.70
CA GLY A 125 13.68 1.76 -2.48
C GLY A 125 12.17 1.48 -2.58
N ASN A 126 11.82 0.19 -2.63
CA ASN A 126 10.46 -0.33 -2.83
C ASN A 126 9.68 -0.50 -1.50
N ALA A 127 9.71 0.51 -0.63
CA ALA A 127 9.02 0.53 0.66
C ALA A 127 7.50 0.75 0.53
N CYS A 128 6.85 0.01 -0.38
CA CYS A 128 5.42 0.06 -0.56
C CYS A 128 4.72 -0.59 0.64
N PRO A 129 3.74 0.07 1.30
CA PRO A 129 3.03 -0.53 2.42
C PRO A 129 2.04 -1.61 2.00
N VAL A 130 1.51 -1.54 0.77
CA VAL A 130 0.39 -2.37 0.33
C VAL A 130 0.63 -3.88 0.47
N PRO A 131 1.76 -4.45 -0.01
CA PRO A 131 1.98 -5.89 0.08
C PRO A 131 1.93 -6.39 1.53
N TYR A 132 2.50 -5.63 2.47
CA TYR A 132 2.52 -5.97 3.88
C TYR A 132 1.17 -5.78 4.55
N LEU A 133 0.48 -4.67 4.25
CA LEU A 133 -0.86 -4.43 4.79
C LEU A 133 -1.80 -5.57 4.41
N VAL A 134 -1.76 -5.96 3.14
CA VAL A 134 -2.58 -7.07 2.64
C VAL A 134 -2.14 -8.41 3.25
N SER A 135 -0.84 -8.71 3.32
CA SER A 135 -0.39 -10.00 3.87
C SER A 135 -0.82 -10.21 5.33
N TYR A 136 -0.75 -9.17 6.16
CA TYR A 136 -1.22 -9.26 7.54
C TYR A 136 -2.74 -9.28 7.65
N ALA A 137 -3.47 -8.56 6.80
CA ALA A 137 -4.93 -8.65 6.73
C ALA A 137 -5.39 -10.06 6.34
N LEU A 138 -4.80 -10.66 5.29
CA LEU A 138 -5.08 -12.05 4.88
C LEU A 138 -4.75 -13.04 5.99
N THR A 139 -3.63 -12.85 6.68
CA THR A 139 -3.26 -13.70 7.81
C THR A 139 -4.30 -13.67 8.92
N ALA A 140 -4.84 -12.48 9.21
CA ALA A 140 -5.90 -12.32 10.21
C ALA A 140 -7.24 -12.93 9.77
N MET A 141 -7.60 -12.78 8.49
CA MET A 141 -8.88 -13.27 7.96
C MET A 141 -8.90 -14.80 7.80
N GLU A 142 -7.81 -15.41 7.35
CA GLU A 142 -7.78 -16.84 7.04
C GLU A 142 -7.15 -17.72 8.13
N GLY A 143 -6.49 -17.12 9.13
CA GLY A 143 -5.75 -17.85 10.15
C GLY A 143 -4.53 -18.63 9.61
N LYS A 144 -4.10 -18.34 8.38
CA LYS A 144 -2.91 -18.94 7.74
C LYS A 144 -1.87 -17.86 7.50
N THR A 145 -0.59 -18.20 7.52
CA THR A 145 0.46 -17.18 7.33
C THR A 145 0.53 -16.77 5.86
N TRP A 146 0.43 -15.47 5.59
CA TRP A 146 0.64 -14.89 4.26
C TRP A 146 1.85 -13.96 4.26
N LYS A 147 2.66 -14.00 3.20
CA LYS A 147 3.87 -13.17 3.07
C LYS A 147 3.99 -12.57 1.66
N PRO A 148 4.45 -11.32 1.54
CA PRO A 148 4.81 -10.76 0.23
C PRO A 148 5.95 -11.55 -0.41
N GLU A 149 5.85 -11.78 -1.72
CA GLU A 149 6.94 -12.35 -2.51
C GLU A 149 8.05 -11.30 -2.69
N LEU A 150 9.31 -11.74 -2.50
CA LEU A 150 10.48 -10.92 -2.75
C LEU A 150 10.89 -11.05 -4.21
N ILE A 151 10.86 -9.92 -4.92
CA ILE A 151 11.14 -9.81 -6.34
C ILE A 151 12.54 -9.24 -6.52
N LYS A 152 13.36 -9.94 -7.31
CA LYS A 152 14.67 -9.46 -7.76
C LYS A 152 14.49 -8.66 -9.06
N ASN A 153 14.75 -7.35 -9.01
CA ASN A 153 14.67 -6.50 -10.20
C ASN A 153 16.08 -6.34 -10.82
N GLY A 154 16.29 -6.98 -11.98
CA GLY A 154 17.54 -6.89 -12.75
C GLY A 154 18.76 -7.49 -12.06
N SER A 155 19.94 -6.92 -12.34
CA SER A 155 21.23 -7.30 -11.76
C SER A 155 21.46 -6.77 -10.34
N SER A 156 20.52 -5.99 -9.78
CA SER A 156 20.64 -5.45 -8.44
C SER A 156 20.51 -6.54 -7.37
N ALA A 157 21.31 -6.45 -6.30
CA ALA A 157 21.22 -7.33 -5.14
C ALA A 157 20.03 -6.99 -4.21
N LYS A 158 19.33 -5.87 -4.44
CA LYS A 158 18.22 -5.42 -3.60
C LYS A 158 16.93 -6.13 -3.98
N LEU A 159 16.38 -6.90 -3.05
CA LEU A 159 15.05 -7.49 -3.16
C LEU A 159 13.97 -6.45 -2.88
N THR A 160 12.81 -6.64 -3.51
CA THR A 160 11.71 -5.66 -3.54
C THR A 160 10.38 -6.39 -3.36
N VAL A 161 9.31 -5.72 -2.98
CA VAL A 161 7.96 -6.34 -2.86
C VAL A 161 6.98 -5.88 -3.94
N VAL A 162 7.46 -5.06 -4.88
CA VAL A 162 6.67 -4.52 -5.98
C VAL A 162 7.53 -4.53 -7.24
N SER A 163 6.99 -5.09 -8.33
CA SER A 163 7.51 -4.92 -9.68
C SER A 163 6.76 -3.78 -10.37
N LYS A 164 7.47 -2.93 -11.12
CA LYS A 164 6.87 -1.81 -11.84
C LYS A 164 7.11 -1.93 -13.33
N THR A 165 6.05 -2.21 -14.09
CA THR A 165 6.11 -2.42 -15.55
C THR A 165 4.89 -1.81 -16.21
N GLY A 166 5.08 -1.06 -17.30
CA GLY A 166 3.96 -0.54 -18.10
C GLY A 166 2.99 0.37 -17.33
N GLY A 167 3.46 1.12 -16.33
CA GLY A 167 2.61 1.96 -15.49
C GLY A 167 1.83 1.21 -14.41
N ILE A 168 2.07 -0.09 -14.22
CA ILE A 168 1.43 -0.92 -13.20
C ILE A 168 2.45 -1.26 -12.10
N CYS A 169 2.01 -1.17 -10.84
CA CYS A 169 2.70 -1.72 -9.68
C CYS A 169 2.09 -3.09 -9.37
N ARG A 170 2.83 -4.15 -9.64
CA ARG A 170 2.44 -5.54 -9.38
C ARG A 170 3.07 -6.05 -8.10
N MET A 171 2.26 -6.68 -7.26
CA MET A 171 2.71 -7.35 -6.05
C MET A 171 2.08 -8.73 -5.94
N LYS A 172 2.85 -9.67 -5.37
CA LYS A 172 2.41 -11.05 -5.14
C LYS A 172 2.53 -11.36 -3.66
N ILE A 173 1.55 -12.06 -3.14
CA ILE A 173 1.48 -12.47 -1.73
C ILE A 173 1.15 -13.95 -1.73
N LYS A 174 1.94 -14.72 -0.99
CA LYS A 174 1.82 -16.18 -0.95
C LYS A 174 1.51 -16.64 0.45
N ARG A 175 0.62 -17.62 0.53
CA ARG A 175 0.39 -18.39 1.74
C ARG A 175 1.60 -19.29 1.98
N THR A 176 2.14 -19.23 3.19
CA THR A 176 3.18 -20.15 3.64
C THR A 176 2.54 -21.21 4.54
N GLU A 177 3.00 -22.45 4.39
CA GLU A 177 2.67 -23.55 5.30
C GLU A 177 3.10 -23.26 6.74
#